data_AF-A0A3P8L963-F1
#
_entry.id   AF-A0A3P8L963-F1
#
_cell.length_a   1.000
_cell.length_b   1.000
_cell.length_c   1.000
_cell.angle_alpha   90.00
_cell.angle_beta   90.00
_cell.angle_gamma   90.00
#
_symmetry.space_group_name_H-M   'P 1'
#
loop_
_entity.id
_entity.type
_entity.pdbx_description
1 polymer ?
#
loop_
_entity_poly.entity_id
_entity_poly.type
_entity_poly.pdbx_seq_one_letter_code
_entity_poly.pdbx_strand_id
1 'polypeptide(L)'
;MHIETARLHLSPATGTTGDADGRFHIVDRHSRRTLGRIALRASRHSRARGLELSYSVAHAHRRRGFCAEAAHAIVDHAFELGLTSRVYASTAWSNLASRRVLAGLGMHQLDIAMLDWESLQGEVDLGDEADADLTPYARVEYELHRADWLARRAAARPAFHAAHPA
;
A
#
# COMPACT_ATOMS: atom_id res chain seq x y z
N MET A 1 -7.14 -14.46 -10.38
CA MET A 1 -5.74 -14.03 -10.17
C MET A 1 -5.36 -14.34 -8.73
N HIS A 2 -4.34 -15.14 -8.47
CA HIS A 2 -3.87 -15.44 -7.12
C HIS A 2 -2.40 -15.05 -7.00
N ILE A 3 -2.02 -14.39 -5.90
CA ILE A 3 -0.62 -14.07 -5.61
C ILE A 3 -0.20 -14.86 -4.38
N GLU A 4 0.84 -15.68 -4.51
CA GLU A 4 1.45 -16.43 -3.41
C GLU A 4 2.70 -15.70 -2.93
N THR A 5 2.89 -15.65 -1.62
CA THR A 5 4.10 -15.13 -0.96
C THR A 5 4.67 -16.20 -0.03
N ALA A 6 5.70 -15.85 0.73
CA ALA A 6 6.28 -16.76 1.72
C ALA A 6 5.24 -17.26 2.74
N ARG A 7 4.39 -16.35 3.25
CA ARG A 7 3.42 -16.64 4.32
C ARG A 7 1.96 -16.45 3.90
N LEU A 8 1.69 -15.78 2.78
CA LEU A 8 0.36 -15.31 2.43
C LEU A 8 -0.10 -15.82 1.07
N HIS A 9 -1.41 -15.94 0.95
CA HIS A 9 -2.12 -16.09 -0.30
C HIS A 9 -3.06 -14.89 -0.46
N LEU A 10 -2.92 -14.15 -1.55
CA LEU A 10 -3.85 -13.09 -1.91
C LEU A 10 -4.93 -13.68 -2.82
N SER A 11 -6.11 -13.92 -2.24
CA SER A 11 -7.28 -14.42 -2.98
C SER A 11 -8.12 -13.25 -3.46
N PRO A 12 -8.62 -13.23 -4.71
CA PRO A 12 -9.58 -12.22 -5.14
C PRO A 12 -10.78 -12.17 -4.19
N ALA A 13 -11.19 -10.95 -3.82
CA ALA A 13 -12.50 -10.75 -3.24
C ALA A 13 -13.50 -10.73 -4.39
N THR A 14 -14.45 -11.68 -4.42
CA THR A 14 -15.51 -11.70 -5.43
C THR A 14 -16.41 -10.47 -5.23
N GLY A 15 -16.49 -9.60 -6.24
CA GLY A 15 -17.47 -8.52 -6.30
C GLY A 15 -18.86 -9.06 -6.70
N THR A 16 -19.91 -8.26 -6.47
CA THR A 16 -21.30 -8.58 -6.83
C THR A 16 -21.49 -8.81 -8.34
N THR A 17 -20.56 -8.33 -9.17
CA THR A 17 -20.66 -8.33 -10.65
C THR A 17 -19.65 -9.23 -11.37
N GLY A 18 -18.92 -10.10 -10.67
CA GLY A 18 -18.00 -11.07 -11.31
C GLY A 18 -16.66 -10.49 -11.81
N ASP A 19 -16.54 -9.17 -11.97
CA ASP A 19 -15.26 -8.52 -12.31
C ASP A 19 -14.36 -8.34 -11.08
N ALA A 20 -13.06 -8.60 -11.28
CA ALA A 20 -12.04 -8.40 -10.26
C ALA A 20 -11.74 -6.90 -10.09
N ASP A 21 -12.45 -6.23 -9.18
CA ASP A 21 -12.30 -4.80 -8.83
C ASP A 21 -11.03 -4.50 -8.00
N GLY A 22 -9.92 -5.20 -8.27
CA GLY A 22 -8.62 -4.99 -7.64
C GLY A 22 -8.57 -5.27 -6.13
N ARG A 23 -9.57 -5.96 -5.57
CA ARG A 23 -9.69 -6.29 -4.13
C ARG A 23 -9.28 -7.73 -3.86
N PHE A 24 -8.55 -7.94 -2.77
CA PHE A 24 -8.06 -9.24 -2.34
C PHE A 24 -8.23 -9.44 -0.82
N HIS A 25 -8.40 -10.70 -0.44
CA HIS A 25 -8.23 -11.17 0.93
C HIS A 25 -6.77 -11.54 1.18
N ILE A 26 -6.22 -11.07 2.30
CA ILE A 26 -4.93 -11.54 2.81
C ILE A 26 -5.21 -12.82 3.60
N VAL A 27 -4.78 -13.98 3.09
CA VAL A 27 -5.01 -15.28 3.71
C VAL A 27 -3.69 -15.87 4.18
N ASP A 28 -3.63 -16.34 5.42
CA ASP A 28 -2.48 -17.10 5.92
C ASP A 28 -2.35 -18.41 5.14
N ARG A 29 -1.17 -18.68 4.59
CA ARG A 29 -0.95 -19.84 3.72
C ARG A 29 -1.07 -21.16 4.47
N HIS A 30 -0.66 -21.20 5.74
CA HIS A 30 -0.62 -22.41 6.54
C HIS A 30 -1.97 -22.73 7.17
N SER A 31 -2.56 -21.75 7.87
CA SER A 31 -3.82 -21.94 8.58
C SER A 31 -5.04 -21.71 7.70
N ARG A 32 -4.87 -21.20 6.47
CA ARG A 32 -5.94 -20.86 5.53
C ARG A 32 -6.96 -19.84 6.09
N ARG A 33 -6.57 -19.07 7.10
CA ARG A 33 -7.44 -18.07 7.74
C ARG A 33 -7.26 -16.72 7.07
N THR A 34 -8.37 -16.04 6.83
CA THR A 34 -8.34 -14.64 6.37
C THR A 34 -7.85 -13.74 7.50
N LEU A 35 -6.72 -13.07 7.27
CA LEU A 35 -6.08 -12.15 8.20
C LEU A 35 -6.54 -10.70 7.98
N GLY A 36 -6.95 -10.37 6.76
CA GLY A 36 -7.21 -9.00 6.37
C GLY A 36 -7.62 -8.83 4.91
N ARG A 37 -7.50 -7.60 4.44
CA ARG A 37 -7.85 -7.18 3.08
C ARG A 37 -6.76 -6.28 2.51
N ILE A 38 -6.58 -6.35 1.21
CA ILE A 38 -5.70 -5.47 0.45
C ILE A 38 -6.36 -5.15 -0.89
N ALA A 39 -6.15 -3.96 -1.41
CA ALA A 39 -6.65 -3.59 -2.72
C ALA A 39 -5.70 -2.66 -3.45
N LEU A 40 -5.72 -2.77 -4.78
CA LEU A 40 -5.06 -1.86 -5.71
C LEU A 40 -6.11 -1.41 -6.73
N ARG A 41 -6.56 -0.15 -6.65
CA ARG A 41 -7.75 0.31 -7.35
C ARG A 41 -7.56 1.65 -8.02
N ALA A 42 -8.20 1.86 -9.16
CA ALA A 42 -8.35 3.20 -9.70
C ALA A 42 -9.18 4.02 -8.70
N SER A 43 -8.56 5.04 -8.13
CA SER A 43 -9.23 5.91 -7.18
C SER A 43 -9.60 7.23 -7.85
N ARG A 44 -10.69 7.78 -7.34
CA ARG A 44 -11.38 8.97 -7.85
C ARG A 44 -10.82 10.26 -7.22
N HIS A 45 -9.95 10.13 -6.23
CA HIS A 45 -9.56 11.20 -5.32
C HIS A 45 -8.12 11.72 -5.55
N SER A 46 -7.26 10.99 -6.27
CA SER A 46 -5.98 11.51 -6.75
C SER A 46 -6.16 12.27 -8.06
N ARG A 47 -5.55 13.46 -8.13
CA ARG A 47 -5.46 14.24 -9.38
C ARG A 47 -4.55 13.59 -10.43
N ALA A 48 -3.62 12.72 -10.01
CA ALA A 48 -2.72 12.00 -10.88
C ALA A 48 -3.23 10.58 -11.19
N ARG A 49 -3.08 10.14 -12.44
CA ARG A 49 -3.41 8.78 -12.88
C ARG A 49 -2.56 7.76 -12.12
N GLY A 50 -3.20 6.69 -11.64
CA GLY A 50 -2.53 5.61 -10.90
C GLY A 50 -3.52 4.74 -10.13
N LEU A 51 -3.00 3.72 -9.47
CA LEU A 51 -3.80 2.86 -8.58
C LEU A 51 -3.49 3.16 -7.12
N GLU A 52 -4.53 3.29 -6.31
CA GLU A 52 -4.44 3.48 -4.86
C GLU A 52 -4.29 2.12 -4.16
N LEU A 53 -3.23 2.01 -3.35
CA LEU A 53 -2.98 0.90 -2.46
C LEU A 53 -3.68 1.14 -1.12
N SER A 54 -4.51 0.18 -0.71
CA SER A 54 -5.10 0.16 0.64
C SER A 54 -4.96 -1.22 1.26
N TYR A 55 -4.78 -1.29 2.57
CA TYR A 55 -4.66 -2.55 3.28
C TYR A 55 -5.09 -2.43 4.74
N SER A 56 -5.52 -3.55 5.30
CA SER A 56 -5.77 -3.70 6.73
C SER A 56 -5.68 -5.17 7.14
N VAL A 57 -5.31 -5.41 8.39
CA VAL A 57 -5.39 -6.73 9.04
C VAL A 57 -6.10 -6.59 10.38
N ALA A 58 -6.73 -7.68 10.82
CA ALA A 58 -7.38 -7.72 12.13
C ALA A 58 -6.38 -7.38 13.24
N HIS A 59 -6.87 -6.78 14.33
CA HIS A 59 -6.04 -6.30 15.44
C HIS A 59 -5.07 -7.38 15.95
N ALA A 60 -5.54 -8.61 16.10
CA ALA A 60 -4.76 -9.78 16.54
C ALA A 60 -3.59 -10.16 15.60
N HIS A 61 -3.54 -9.61 14.39
CA HIS A 61 -2.54 -9.92 13.37
C HIS A 61 -1.65 -8.73 13.01
N ARG A 62 -1.79 -7.59 13.69
CA ARG A 62 -0.93 -6.40 13.49
C ARG A 62 0.50 -6.65 13.98
N ARG A 63 1.43 -5.81 13.53
CA ARG A 63 2.88 -5.83 13.91
C ARG A 63 3.61 -7.15 13.60
N ARG A 64 3.11 -7.93 12.65
CA ARG A 64 3.71 -9.21 12.20
C ARG A 64 4.26 -9.17 10.77
N GLY A 65 4.23 -7.99 10.14
CA GLY A 65 4.72 -7.77 8.77
C GLY A 65 3.76 -8.20 7.66
N PHE A 66 2.54 -8.67 7.96
CA PHE A 66 1.61 -9.16 6.94
C PHE A 66 1.18 -8.09 5.93
N CYS A 67 0.92 -6.85 6.38
CA CYS A 67 0.60 -5.76 5.47
C CYS A 67 1.78 -5.43 4.55
N ALA A 68 3.01 -5.42 5.07
CA ALA A 68 4.21 -5.17 4.26
C ALA A 68 4.38 -6.24 3.18
N GLU A 69 4.32 -7.51 3.57
CA GLU A 69 4.46 -8.63 2.64
C GLU A 69 3.38 -8.62 1.55
N ALA A 70 2.11 -8.39 1.94
CA ALA A 70 1.01 -8.29 0.99
C ALA A 70 1.16 -7.07 0.06
N ALA A 71 1.59 -5.92 0.59
CA ALA A 71 1.81 -4.69 -0.18
C ALA A 71 2.92 -4.85 -1.22
N HIS A 72 4.07 -5.43 -0.83
CA HIS A 72 5.12 -5.77 -1.78
C HIS A 72 4.58 -6.67 -2.89
N ALA A 73 3.91 -7.77 -2.54
CA ALA A 73 3.45 -8.76 -3.50
C ALA A 73 2.46 -8.19 -4.54
N ILE A 74 1.46 -7.41 -4.11
CA ILE A 74 0.47 -6.85 -5.04
C ILE A 74 1.06 -5.73 -5.92
N VAL A 75 1.97 -4.91 -5.38
CA VAL A 75 2.60 -3.82 -6.12
C VAL A 75 3.64 -4.35 -7.11
N ASP A 76 4.47 -5.31 -6.70
CA ASP A 76 5.39 -6.00 -7.61
C ASP A 76 4.63 -6.62 -8.77
N HIS A 77 3.55 -7.35 -8.49
CA HIS A 77 2.72 -7.95 -9.52
C HIS A 77 2.13 -6.91 -10.49
N ALA A 78 1.61 -5.80 -9.97
CA ALA A 78 1.04 -4.75 -10.80
C ALA A 78 2.06 -4.09 -11.73
N PHE A 79 3.28 -3.86 -11.25
CA PHE A 79 4.36 -3.30 -12.06
C PHE A 79 4.98 -4.32 -13.02
N GLU A 80 5.13 -5.58 -12.63
CA GLU A 80 5.60 -6.66 -13.51
C GLU A 80 4.69 -6.79 -14.73
N LEU A 81 3.37 -6.80 -14.52
CA LEU A 81 2.38 -6.88 -15.60
C LEU A 81 2.12 -5.55 -16.31
N GLY A 82 2.70 -4.44 -15.85
CA GLY A 82 2.50 -3.12 -16.45
C GLY A 82 1.07 -2.58 -16.30
N LEU A 83 0.33 -2.99 -15.25
CA LEU A 83 -1.05 -2.57 -15.01
C LEU A 83 -1.17 -1.07 -14.71
N THR A 84 -0.10 -0.46 -14.21
CA THR A 84 0.00 0.97 -13.93
C THR A 84 1.45 1.42 -13.99
N SER A 85 1.66 2.71 -14.26
CA SER A 85 2.95 3.38 -14.14
C SER A 85 3.19 4.00 -12.76
N ARG A 86 2.13 4.12 -11.94
CA ARG A 86 2.15 4.75 -10.60
C ARG A 86 1.24 3.99 -9.63
N VAL A 87 1.75 3.75 -8.43
CA VAL A 87 0.96 3.34 -7.25
C VAL A 87 1.09 4.43 -6.21
N TYR A 88 -0.01 4.77 -5.56
CA TYR A 88 -0.01 5.75 -4.46
C TYR A 88 -0.81 5.23 -3.27
N ALA A 89 -0.60 5.82 -2.11
CA ALA A 89 -1.33 5.50 -0.90
C ALA A 89 -1.40 6.73 0.01
N SER A 90 -2.53 6.92 0.67
CA SER A 90 -2.70 7.96 1.68
C SER A 90 -2.91 7.34 3.05
N THR A 91 -2.39 7.99 4.09
CA THR A 91 -2.62 7.56 5.47
C THR A 91 -2.58 8.75 6.43
N ALA A 92 -3.19 8.62 7.60
CA ALA A 92 -3.07 9.64 8.64
C ALA A 92 -1.61 9.79 9.06
N TRP A 93 -1.17 11.02 9.32
CA TRP A 93 0.20 11.33 9.74
C TRP A 93 0.59 10.57 11.02
N SER A 94 -0.38 10.42 11.93
CA SER A 94 -0.28 9.64 13.17
C SER A 94 -0.14 8.13 12.95
N ASN A 95 -0.46 7.59 11.76
CA ASN A 95 -0.39 6.17 11.46
C ASN A 95 1.05 5.73 11.09
N LEU A 96 1.93 5.75 12.10
CA LEU A 96 3.35 5.38 11.95
C LEU A 96 3.55 3.95 11.42
N ALA A 97 2.62 3.04 11.70
CA ALA A 97 2.70 1.66 11.21
C ALA A 97 2.54 1.60 9.68
N SER A 98 1.53 2.29 9.14
CA SER A 98 1.30 2.39 7.70
C SER A 98 2.47 3.11 7.01
N ARG A 99 2.90 4.25 7.56
CA ARG A 99 4.03 5.03 7.03
C ARG A 99 5.31 4.21 6.90
N ARG A 100 5.62 3.36 7.88
CA ARG A 100 6.77 2.42 7.81
C ARG A 100 6.61 1.38 6.70
N VAL A 101 5.41 0.87 6.48
CA VAL A 101 5.14 -0.06 5.36
C VAL A 101 5.33 0.64 4.01
N LEU A 102 4.77 1.84 3.84
CA LEU A 102 4.87 2.62 2.60
C LEU A 102 6.33 3.00 2.30
N ALA A 103 7.06 3.48 3.31
CA ALA A 103 8.49 3.76 3.18
C ALA A 103 9.31 2.49 2.88
N GLY A 104 9.00 1.36 3.52
CA GLY A 104 9.67 0.08 3.29
C GLY A 104 9.43 -0.49 1.88
N LEU A 105 8.27 -0.20 1.29
CA LEU A 105 7.98 -0.48 -0.13
C LEU A 105 8.80 0.41 -1.08
N GLY A 106 9.48 1.42 -0.55
CA GLY A 106 10.24 2.42 -1.28
C GLY A 106 9.36 3.50 -1.89
N MET A 107 8.16 3.72 -1.35
CA MET A 107 7.33 4.85 -1.79
C MET A 107 7.94 6.16 -1.27
N HIS A 108 7.94 7.17 -2.12
CA HIS A 108 8.35 8.52 -1.77
C HIS A 108 7.19 9.24 -1.08
N GLN A 109 7.49 9.88 0.05
CA GLN A 109 6.53 10.72 0.75
C GLN A 109 6.31 12.00 -0.06
N LEU A 110 5.06 12.29 -0.37
CA LEU A 110 4.64 13.59 -0.92
C LEU A 110 4.27 14.53 0.22
N ASP A 111 3.81 15.73 -0.15
CA ASP A 111 3.49 16.76 0.81
C ASP A 111 2.35 16.36 1.76
N ILE A 112 2.35 16.95 2.96
CA ILE A 112 1.36 16.70 4.00
C ILE A 112 0.13 17.57 3.69
N ALA A 113 -1.00 16.92 3.38
CA ALA A 113 -2.27 17.61 3.26
C ALA A 113 -2.96 17.61 4.63
N MET A 114 -3.12 18.78 5.23
CA MET A 114 -4.06 18.94 6.35
C MET A 114 -5.45 18.62 5.80
N LEU A 115 -6.20 17.73 6.46
CA LEU A 115 -7.58 17.49 6.08
C LEU A 115 -8.37 18.78 6.30
N ASP A 116 -9.23 19.12 5.34
CA ASP A 116 -10.31 20.06 5.62
C ASP A 116 -11.33 19.40 6.57
N TRP A 117 -12.06 20.26 7.30
CA TRP A 117 -13.09 19.84 8.26
C TRP A 117 -14.15 18.90 7.65
N GLU A 118 -14.46 19.10 6.37
CA GLU A 118 -15.43 18.30 5.62
C GLU A 118 -14.97 16.84 5.44
N SER A 119 -13.67 16.63 5.24
CA SER A 119 -13.06 15.30 5.16
C SER A 119 -12.98 14.55 6.51
N LEU A 120 -13.25 15.24 7.63
CA LEU A 120 -13.29 14.65 8.98
C LEU A 120 -14.67 14.13 9.39
N GLN A 121 -15.72 14.32 8.57
CA GLN A 121 -17.09 13.82 8.76
C GLN A 121 -17.67 13.94 10.19
N GLY A 122 -17.21 14.92 10.98
CA GLY A 122 -17.69 15.13 12.35
C GLY A 122 -17.29 14.04 13.36
N GLU A 123 -16.29 13.19 13.08
CA GLU A 123 -15.76 12.22 14.07
C GLU A 123 -14.90 12.89 15.16
N VAL A 124 -14.70 14.20 15.09
CA VAL A 124 -13.82 14.96 15.96
C VAL A 124 -14.60 16.03 16.70
N ASP A 125 -14.76 15.86 18.02
CA ASP A 125 -15.18 16.92 18.93
C ASP A 125 -13.95 17.77 19.25
N LEU A 126 -13.80 18.91 18.58
CA LEU A 126 -12.67 19.82 18.79
C LEU A 126 -12.84 20.73 20.02
N GLY A 127 -14.00 20.75 20.68
CA GLY A 127 -14.29 21.77 21.69
C GLY A 127 -14.09 23.21 21.18
N ASP A 128 -14.16 24.20 22.08
CA ASP A 128 -13.95 25.62 21.77
C ASP A 128 -12.45 26.02 21.58
N GLU A 129 -11.54 25.06 21.37
CA GLU A 129 -10.11 25.35 21.35
C GLU A 129 -9.57 25.61 19.94
N ALA A 130 -9.44 26.89 19.59
CA ALA A 130 -8.82 27.38 18.36
C ALA A 130 -7.33 26.99 18.17
N ASP A 131 -6.74 26.27 19.12
CA ASP A 131 -5.32 25.88 19.18
C ASP A 131 -5.12 24.35 19.27
N ALA A 132 -6.16 23.56 18.99
CA ALA A 132 -6.07 22.11 19.01
C ALA A 132 -5.01 21.58 18.02
N ASP A 133 -4.13 20.68 18.47
CA ASP A 133 -3.16 20.01 17.60
C ASP A 133 -3.90 19.16 16.55
N LEU A 134 -3.99 19.67 15.33
CA LEU A 134 -4.64 18.97 14.20
C LEU A 134 -3.69 18.01 13.47
N THR A 135 -2.43 17.93 13.89
CA THR A 135 -1.43 16.99 13.34
C THR A 135 -1.89 15.52 13.34
N PRO A 136 -2.67 15.02 14.32
CA PRO A 136 -3.26 13.68 14.27
C PRO A 136 -4.20 13.44 13.07
N TYR A 137 -4.81 14.52 12.55
CA TYR A 137 -5.76 14.52 11.44
C TYR A 137 -5.12 14.87 10.09
N ALA A 138 -3.85 15.29 10.06
CA ALA A 138 -3.13 15.47 8.81
C ALA A 138 -3.08 14.13 8.04
N ARG A 139 -3.22 14.18 6.70
CA ARG A 139 -2.89 13.05 5.83
C ARG A 139 -1.58 13.30 5.12
N VAL A 140 -0.89 12.20 4.87
CA VAL A 140 0.30 12.18 4.05
C VAL A 140 0.07 11.20 2.90
N GLU A 141 0.37 11.65 1.68
CA GLU A 141 0.37 10.81 0.50
C GLU A 141 1.77 10.27 0.24
N TYR A 142 1.84 9.05 -0.29
CA TYR A 142 3.05 8.41 -0.77
C TYR A 142 2.83 7.94 -2.20
N GLU A 143 3.87 7.94 -3.01
CA GLU A 143 3.83 7.39 -4.36
C GLU A 143 5.06 6.55 -4.73
N LEU A 144 4.88 5.65 -5.68
CA LEU A 144 5.93 4.87 -6.29
C LEU A 144 5.67 4.77 -7.78
N HIS A 145 6.68 5.12 -8.58
CA HIS A 145 6.65 4.93 -10.02
C HIS A 145 7.27 3.60 -10.43
N ARG A 146 6.72 3.01 -11.49
CA ARG A 146 7.25 1.78 -12.09
C ARG A 146 8.72 1.93 -12.52
N ALA A 147 9.12 3.12 -12.99
CA ALA A 147 10.49 3.41 -13.38
C ALA A 147 11.47 3.27 -12.21
N ASP A 148 11.13 3.85 -11.05
CA ASP A 148 11.96 3.76 -9.83
C ASP A 148 12.02 2.32 -9.31
N TRP A 149 10.89 1.62 -9.36
CA TRP A 149 10.83 0.20 -9.02
C TRP A 149 11.74 -0.65 -9.92
N LEU A 150 11.73 -0.43 -11.24
CA LEU A 150 12.62 -1.11 -12.18
C LEU A 150 14.10 -0.79 -11.90
N ALA A 151 14.43 0.48 -11.67
CA ALA A 151 15.78 0.92 -11.37
C ALA A 151 16.35 0.23 -10.11
N ARG A 152 15.53 0.12 -9.06
CA ARG A 152 15.91 -0.59 -7.82
C ARG A 152 16.14 -2.08 -8.06
N ARG A 153 15.30 -2.75 -8.86
CA ARG A 153 15.50 -4.17 -9.20
C ARG A 153 16.76 -4.40 -10.01
N ALA A 154 17.08 -3.48 -10.93
CA ALA A 154 18.32 -3.54 -11.69
C ALA A 154 19.54 -3.39 -10.77
N ALA A 155 19.50 -2.46 -9.81
CA ALA A 155 20.58 -2.25 -8.83
C ALA A 155 20.74 -3.42 -7.84
N ALA A 156 19.65 -4.12 -7.50
CA ALA A 156 19.69 -5.27 -6.57
C ALA A 156 20.16 -6.58 -7.22
N ARG A 157 20.26 -6.66 -8.56
CA ARG A 157 20.82 -7.82 -9.25
C ARG A 157 22.35 -7.78 -9.10
N PRO A 158 22.99 -8.80 -8.49
CA PRO A 158 24.44 -8.83 -8.41
C PRO A 158 25.02 -8.79 -9.83
N ALA A 159 26.01 -7.92 -10.05
CA ALA A 159 26.75 -7.88 -11.30
C ALA A 159 27.36 -9.27 -11.51
N PHE A 160 26.94 -9.96 -12.56
CA PHE A 160 27.55 -11.22 -12.95
C PHE A 160 28.96 -10.88 -13.42
N HIS A 161 29.97 -11.03 -12.56
CA HIS A 161 31.36 -10.95 -12.98
C HIS A 161 31.61 -12.13 -13.93
N ALA A 162 31.62 -11.85 -15.23
CA ALA A 162 32.12 -12.80 -16.22
C ALA A 162 33.56 -13.13 -15.85
N ALA A 163 33.82 -14.40 -15.53
CA ALA A 163 35.17 -14.89 -15.33
C ALA A 163 35.98 -14.60 -16.60
N HIS A 164 37.10 -13.90 -16.44
CA HIS A 164 38.07 -13.71 -17.52
C HIS A 164 38.64 -15.08 -17.90
N PRO A 165 38.62 -15.48 -19.19
CA PRO A 165 39.38 -16.64 -19.64
C PRO A 165 40.89 -16.35 -19.51
N ALA A 166 41.61 -17.37 -19.03
CA ALA A 166 43.06 -17.39 -18.84
C ALA A 166 43.84 -17.47 -20.17
#